data_AF-A0A8T1TLT6-F1
#
_entry.id   AF-A0A8T1TLT6-F1
#
_cell.length_a   1.000
_cell.length_b   1.000
_cell.length_c   1.000
_cell.angle_alpha   90.00
_cell.angle_beta   90.00
_cell.angle_gamma   90.00
#
_symmetry.space_group_name_H-M   'P 1'
#
loop_
_entity.id
_entity.type
_entity.pdbx_description
1 polymer ?
#
loop_
_entity_poly.entity_id
_entity_poly.type
_entity_poly.pdbx_seq_one_letter_code
_entity_poly.pdbx_strand_id
1 'polypeptide(L)'
;QDTRWSSTFSMLERYFRLREFISADEEDIGDFLPSHATHRKLATLIASLSDAESVSKRLQADGRTLLDARDLFDALIEIRPAFANYLAPDADIIHSVAFEKATVKVLAGQAAMLTEEEATALEPFKREPTNHR
;
A
#
# COMPACT_ATOMS: atom_id res chain seq x y z
N GLN A 1 15.96 -3.23 -1.71
CA GLN A 1 16.24 -1.82 -1.35
C GLN A 1 15.55 -1.55 -0.03
N ASP A 2 16.21 -0.88 0.92
CA ASP A 2 15.56 -0.38 2.13
C ASP A 2 14.83 0.93 1.80
N THR A 3 13.54 0.99 2.06
CA THR A 3 12.78 2.23 1.90
C THR A 3 12.91 3.07 3.17
N ARG A 4 12.77 4.39 3.07
CA ARG A 4 12.85 5.25 4.26
C ARG A 4 11.82 4.87 5.33
N TRP A 5 10.66 4.34 4.92
CA TRP A 5 9.62 3.84 5.80
C TRP A 5 9.96 2.54 6.54
N SER A 6 10.63 1.58 5.88
CA SER A 6 11.00 0.30 6.52
C SER A 6 11.89 0.52 7.74
N SER A 7 12.70 1.59 7.75
CA SER A 7 13.50 2.00 8.92
C SER A 7 12.65 2.42 10.13
N THR A 8 11.58 3.20 9.91
CA THR A 8 10.69 3.67 11.01
C THR A 8 9.89 2.50 11.58
N PHE A 9 9.38 1.63 10.70
CA PHE A 9 8.72 0.40 11.10
C PHE A 9 9.65 -0.49 11.93
N SER A 10 10.86 -0.77 11.43
CA SER A 10 11.85 -1.62 12.10
C SER A 10 12.29 -1.06 13.45
N MET A 11 12.42 0.27 13.57
CA MET A 11 12.75 0.93 14.82
C MET A 11 11.65 0.73 15.88
N LEU A 12 10.39 0.95 15.50
CA LEU A 12 9.25 0.78 16.42
C LEU A 12 9.08 -0.70 16.78
N GLU A 13 9.23 -1.60 15.82
CA GLU A 13 9.19 -3.04 16.07
C GLU A 13 10.27 -3.46 17.07
N ARG A 14 11.50 -2.95 16.90
CA ARG A 14 12.59 -3.18 17.86
C ARG A 14 12.27 -2.59 19.23
N TYR A 15 11.70 -1.39 19.30
CA TYR A 15 11.26 -0.79 20.57
C TYR A 15 10.25 -1.68 21.29
N PHE A 16 9.20 -2.15 20.62
CA PHE A 16 8.19 -3.02 21.23
C PHE A 16 8.76 -4.36 21.69
N ARG A 17 9.65 -4.98 20.89
CA ARG A 17 10.35 -6.21 21.30
C ARG A 17 11.22 -6.01 22.54
N LEU A 18 11.90 -4.87 22.65
CA LEU A 18 12.78 -4.58 23.80
C LEU A 18 12.00 -4.13 25.03
N ARG A 19 10.83 -3.50 24.86
CA ARG A 19 10.04 -2.94 25.95
C ARG A 19 9.65 -3.96 27.01
N GLU A 20 9.43 -5.21 26.64
CA GLU A 20 9.09 -6.29 27.58
C GLU A 20 10.23 -6.65 28.54
N PHE A 21 11.47 -6.30 28.18
CA PHE A 21 12.68 -6.57 28.97
C PHE A 21 13.16 -5.36 29.78
N ILE A 22 12.56 -4.19 29.57
CA ILE A 22 12.90 -2.95 30.27
C ILE A 22 11.99 -2.84 31.49
N SER A 23 12.59 -2.78 32.69
CA SER A 23 11.81 -2.61 33.92
C SER A 23 11.18 -1.21 33.94
N ALA A 24 9.92 -1.12 34.38
CA ALA A 24 9.27 0.17 34.59
C ALA A 24 9.91 0.98 35.72
N ASP A 25 10.66 0.30 36.60
CA ASP A 25 11.29 0.87 37.80
C ASP A 25 12.79 1.17 37.58
N GLU A 26 13.28 1.07 36.34
CA GLU A 26 14.68 1.34 36.00
C GLU A 26 14.91 2.86 35.92
N GLU A 27 15.24 3.45 37.06
CA GLU A 27 15.36 4.91 37.26
C GLU A 27 16.35 5.57 36.30
N ASP A 28 17.44 4.86 35.95
CA ASP A 28 18.49 5.35 35.06
C ASP A 28 18.03 5.56 33.60
N ILE A 29 16.95 4.91 33.19
CA ILE A 29 16.46 4.97 31.80
C ILE A 29 15.02 5.48 31.65
N GLY A 30 14.32 5.70 32.78
CA GLY A 30 12.92 6.14 32.80
C GLY A 30 12.66 7.42 32.00
N ASP A 31 13.56 8.40 32.10
CA ASP A 31 13.45 9.68 31.39
C ASP A 31 13.59 9.55 29.86
N PHE A 32 14.18 8.47 29.37
CA PHE A 32 14.32 8.19 27.93
C PHE A 32 13.16 7.35 27.37
N LEU A 33 12.32 6.78 28.24
CA LEU A 33 11.20 5.96 27.80
C LEU A 33 10.01 6.82 27.37
N PRO A 34 9.27 6.40 26.33
CA PRO A 34 7.99 7.01 26.01
C PRO A 34 7.04 6.92 27.20
N SER A 35 6.38 8.04 27.52
CA SER A 35 5.29 8.04 28.50
C SER A 35 4.22 7.02 28.14
N HIS A 36 3.41 6.58 29.12
CA HIS A 36 2.34 5.62 28.87
C HIS A 36 1.37 6.06 27.75
N ALA A 37 1.05 7.36 27.69
CA ALA A 37 0.23 7.93 26.63
C ALA A 37 0.91 7.85 25.25
N THR A 38 2.21 8.16 25.18
CA THR A 38 2.99 8.03 23.94
C THR A 38 3.11 6.57 23.51
N HIS A 39 3.38 5.65 24.44
CA HIS A 39 3.47 4.22 24.16
C HIS A 39 2.18 3.68 23.50
N ARG A 40 1.01 4.05 24.03
CA ARG A 40 -0.29 3.67 23.43
C ARG A 40 -0.45 4.21 22.01
N LYS A 41 -0.03 5.45 21.74
CA LYS A 41 -0.03 6.02 20.38
C LYS A 41 0.92 5.28 19.44
N LEU A 42 2.11 4.91 19.93
CA LEU A 42 3.06 4.10 19.17
C LEU A 42 2.51 2.71 18.85
N ALA A 43 1.72 2.12 19.76
CA ALA A 43 1.09 0.81 19.54
C ALA A 43 0.02 0.87 18.43
N THR A 44 -0.76 1.96 18.39
CA THR A 44 -1.68 2.22 17.27
C THR A 44 -0.91 2.47 15.98
N LEU A 45 0.17 3.25 16.04
CA LEU A 45 1.00 3.56 14.87
C LEU A 45 1.60 2.30 14.26
N ILE A 46 2.27 1.45 15.05
CA ILE A 46 2.92 0.24 14.53
C ILE A 46 1.90 -0.71 13.90
N ALA A 47 0.69 -0.83 14.43
CA ALA A 47 -0.37 -1.62 13.82
C ALA A 47 -0.73 -1.10 12.41
N SER A 48 -0.88 0.22 12.25
CA SER A 48 -1.11 0.82 10.93
C SER A 48 0.09 0.67 10.00
N LEU A 49 1.32 0.78 10.53
CA LEU A 49 2.54 0.62 9.73
C LEU A 49 2.68 -0.82 9.22
N SER A 50 2.32 -1.82 10.03
CA SER A 50 2.40 -3.25 9.68
C SER A 50 1.63 -3.61 8.42
N ASP A 51 0.42 -3.07 8.26
CA ASP A 51 -0.43 -3.37 7.09
C ASP A 51 0.22 -2.83 5.81
N ALA A 52 0.64 -1.56 5.83
CA ALA A 52 1.29 -0.92 4.70
C ALA A 52 2.69 -1.51 4.40
N GLU A 53 3.44 -1.90 5.43
CA GLU A 53 4.72 -2.60 5.28
C GLU A 53 4.53 -3.98 4.61
N SER A 54 3.53 -4.75 5.04
CA SER A 54 3.19 -6.05 4.46
C SER A 54 2.85 -5.93 2.97
N VAL A 55 1.98 -4.97 2.62
CA VAL A 55 1.62 -4.69 1.22
C VAL A 55 2.83 -4.23 0.42
N SER A 56 3.64 -3.32 0.95
CA SER A 56 4.86 -2.84 0.29
C SER A 56 5.84 -3.97 -0.02
N LYS A 57 6.05 -4.91 0.91
CA LYS A 57 6.88 -6.10 0.68
C LYS A 57 6.31 -7.01 -0.38
N ARG A 58 4.98 -7.23 -0.39
CA ARG A 58 4.31 -8.06 -1.41
C ARG A 58 4.41 -7.46 -2.81
N LEU A 59 4.32 -6.13 -2.92
CA LEU A 59 4.49 -5.38 -4.17
C LEU A 59 5.93 -5.46 -4.72
N GLN A 60 6.91 -5.51 -3.83
CA GLN A 60 8.34 -5.62 -4.20
C GLN A 60 8.77 -7.05 -4.55
N ALA A 61 7.90 -8.05 -4.40
CA ALA A 61 8.21 -9.42 -4.75
C ALA A 61 8.34 -9.59 -6.28
N ASP A 62 9.24 -10.47 -6.71
CA ASP A 62 9.42 -10.77 -8.12
C ASP A 62 8.16 -11.38 -8.75
N GLY A 63 7.95 -11.11 -10.04
CA GLY A 63 6.85 -11.70 -10.82
C GLY A 63 5.46 -11.12 -10.53
N ARG A 64 5.36 -9.95 -9.88
CA ARG A 64 4.08 -9.27 -9.64
C ARG A 64 3.52 -8.63 -10.90
N THR A 65 2.24 -8.86 -11.14
CA THR A 65 1.48 -8.20 -12.20
C THR A 65 0.86 -6.89 -11.71
N LEU A 66 0.43 -6.03 -12.63
CA LEU A 66 -0.32 -4.82 -12.28
C LEU A 66 -1.68 -5.14 -11.66
N LEU A 67 -2.29 -6.29 -12.00
CA LEU A 67 -3.53 -6.74 -11.37
C LEU A 67 -3.29 -7.15 -9.91
N ASP A 68 -2.21 -7.91 -9.64
CA ASP A 68 -1.82 -8.23 -8.26
C ASP A 68 -1.59 -6.96 -7.42
N ALA A 69 -0.99 -5.94 -8.02
CA ALA A 69 -0.75 -4.67 -7.33
C ALA A 69 -2.07 -3.97 -6.98
N ARG A 70 -3.04 -3.99 -7.90
CA ARG A 70 -4.39 -3.46 -7.67
C ARG A 70 -5.11 -4.22 -6.56
N ASP A 71 -5.09 -5.56 -6.59
CA ASP A 71 -5.70 -6.40 -5.54
C ASP A 71 -5.10 -6.11 -4.15
N LEU A 72 -3.79 -5.89 -4.08
CA LEU A 72 -3.10 -5.54 -2.83
C LEU A 72 -3.51 -4.16 -2.30
N PHE A 73 -3.72 -3.18 -3.19
CA PHE A 73 -4.21 -1.87 -2.80
C PHE A 73 -5.65 -1.91 -2.34
N ASP A 74 -6.53 -2.63 -3.05
CA ASP A 74 -7.94 -2.75 -2.70
C ASP A 74 -8.09 -3.46 -1.34
N ALA A 75 -7.35 -4.55 -1.10
CA ALA A 75 -7.29 -5.21 0.21
C ALA A 75 -6.78 -4.28 1.33
N LEU A 76 -5.79 -3.42 1.04
CA LEU A 76 -5.32 -2.44 2.03
C LEU A 76 -6.39 -1.39 2.34
N ILE A 77 -7.14 -0.93 1.34
CA ILE A 77 -8.24 0.02 1.51
C ILE A 77 -9.36 -0.60 2.35
N GLU A 78 -9.69 -1.88 2.15
CA GLU A 78 -10.69 -2.59 2.96
C GLU A 78 -10.31 -2.61 4.45
N ILE A 79 -9.03 -2.84 4.75
CA ILE A 79 -8.52 -2.88 6.14
C ILE A 79 -8.35 -1.45 6.69
N ARG A 80 -7.95 -0.50 5.84
CA ARG A 80 -7.60 0.88 6.19
C ARG A 80 -8.21 1.86 5.18
N PRO A 81 -9.50 2.23 5.34
CA PRO A 81 -10.21 3.08 4.38
C PRO A 81 -9.56 4.44 4.10
N ALA A 82 -8.76 4.97 5.04
CA ALA A 82 -8.02 6.22 4.86
C ALA A 82 -7.03 6.21 3.68
N PHE A 83 -6.57 5.02 3.23
CA PHE A 83 -5.70 4.90 2.06
C PHE A 83 -6.42 5.10 0.73
N ALA A 84 -7.77 5.06 0.70
CA ALA A 84 -8.55 5.30 -0.51
C ALA A 84 -8.21 6.65 -1.15
N ASN A 85 -7.91 7.68 -0.34
CA ASN A 85 -7.51 9.01 -0.80
C ASN A 85 -6.25 9.02 -1.69
N TYR A 86 -5.47 7.94 -1.68
CA TYR A 86 -4.22 7.81 -2.43
C TYR A 86 -4.18 6.59 -3.35
N LEU A 87 -4.87 5.51 -2.99
CA LEU A 87 -4.74 4.23 -3.68
C LEU A 87 -6.00 3.84 -4.46
N ALA A 88 -7.15 4.47 -4.21
CA ALA A 88 -8.37 4.17 -4.94
C ALA A 88 -8.20 4.53 -6.44
N PRO A 89 -8.88 3.82 -7.34
CA PRO A 89 -8.81 4.09 -8.78
C PRO A 89 -9.38 5.47 -9.18
N ASP A 90 -10.11 6.12 -8.27
CA ASP A 90 -10.69 7.45 -8.41
C ASP A 90 -10.13 8.46 -7.40
N ALA A 91 -8.97 8.16 -6.79
CA ALA A 91 -8.27 9.12 -5.93
C ALA A 91 -7.87 10.38 -6.71
N ASP A 92 -7.86 11.54 -6.04
CA ASP A 92 -7.57 12.86 -6.67
C ASP A 92 -6.20 12.92 -7.39
N ILE A 93 -5.26 12.05 -7.00
CA ILE A 93 -3.93 11.97 -7.60
C ILE A 93 -3.94 11.26 -8.97
N ILE A 94 -5.02 10.54 -9.30
CA ILE A 94 -5.14 9.78 -10.54
C ILE A 94 -5.43 10.74 -11.69
N HIS A 95 -4.52 10.77 -12.66
CA HIS A 95 -4.64 11.68 -13.81
C HIS A 95 -5.86 11.36 -14.69
N SER A 96 -6.15 10.08 -14.93
CA SER A 96 -7.31 9.64 -15.71
C SER A 96 -7.97 8.44 -15.05
N VAL A 97 -9.05 8.71 -14.34
CA VAL A 97 -9.86 7.68 -13.66
C VAL A 97 -10.42 6.67 -14.65
N ALA A 98 -10.87 7.13 -15.83
CA ALA A 98 -11.35 6.26 -16.89
C ALA A 98 -10.27 5.29 -17.37
N PHE A 99 -9.04 5.76 -17.59
CA PHE A 99 -7.92 4.92 -17.99
C PHE A 99 -7.55 3.88 -16.91
N GLU A 100 -7.49 4.29 -15.64
CA GLU A 100 -7.17 3.42 -14.52
C GLU A 100 -8.20 2.27 -14.40
N LYS A 101 -9.49 2.62 -14.37
CA LYS A 101 -10.58 1.63 -14.30
C LYS A 101 -10.60 0.70 -15.53
N ALA A 102 -10.38 1.25 -16.72
CA ALA A 102 -10.31 0.47 -17.96
C ALA A 102 -9.17 -0.56 -17.93
N THR A 103 -7.99 -0.14 -17.47
CA THR A 103 -6.79 -0.99 -17.38
C THR A 103 -7.03 -2.16 -16.43
N VAL A 104 -7.60 -1.91 -15.26
CA VAL A 104 -7.94 -2.97 -14.29
C VAL A 104 -8.91 -3.99 -14.89
N LYS A 105 -9.99 -3.52 -15.55
CA LYS A 105 -10.95 -4.42 -16.22
C LYS A 105 -10.30 -5.28 -17.29
N VAL A 106 -9.45 -4.70 -18.14
CA VAL A 106 -8.75 -5.45 -19.20
C VAL A 106 -7.83 -6.50 -18.60
N LEU A 107 -7.03 -6.15 -17.58
CA LEU A 107 -6.14 -7.09 -16.91
C LEU A 107 -6.90 -8.21 -16.20
N ALA A 108 -8.09 -7.93 -15.68
CA ALA A 108 -9.00 -8.92 -15.09
C ALA A 108 -9.75 -9.78 -16.14
N GLY A 109 -9.50 -9.60 -17.44
CA GLY A 109 -10.21 -10.33 -18.51
C GLY A 109 -11.65 -9.86 -18.75
N GLN A 110 -12.01 -8.68 -18.22
CA GLN A 110 -13.35 -8.10 -18.27
C GLN A 110 -13.47 -6.99 -19.33
N ALA A 111 -12.70 -7.07 -20.42
CA ALA A 111 -12.71 -6.05 -21.47
C ALA A 111 -14.10 -5.83 -22.11
N ALA A 112 -14.99 -6.82 -22.06
CA ALA A 112 -16.37 -6.69 -22.53
C ALA A 112 -17.24 -5.75 -21.65
N MET A 113 -16.78 -5.39 -20.45
CA MET A 113 -17.46 -4.50 -19.50
C MET A 113 -16.94 -3.06 -19.53
N LEU A 114 -16.15 -2.71 -20.55
CA LEU A 114 -15.67 -1.34 -20.73
C LEU A 114 -16.81 -0.42 -21.14
N THR A 115 -16.88 0.76 -20.53
CA THR A 115 -17.72 1.85 -21.03
C THR A 115 -17.10 2.47 -22.29
N GLU A 116 -17.87 3.28 -23.03
CA GLU A 116 -17.33 4.00 -24.20
C GLU A 116 -16.17 4.94 -23.82
N GLU A 117 -16.27 5.60 -22.66
CA GLU A 117 -15.22 6.48 -22.13
C GLU A 117 -13.95 5.69 -21.78
N GLU A 118 -14.10 4.55 -21.10
CA GLU A 118 -13.01 3.65 -20.75
C GLU A 118 -12.33 3.06 -22.00
N ALA A 119 -13.12 2.64 -22.99
CA ALA A 119 -12.59 2.14 -24.26
C ALA A 119 -11.82 3.23 -25.02
N THR A 120 -12.36 4.46 -25.06
CA THR A 120 -11.70 5.62 -25.66
C THR A 120 -10.38 5.93 -24.99
N ALA A 121 -10.32 5.85 -23.66
CA ALA A 121 -9.09 6.07 -22.89
C ALA A 121 -7.98 5.06 -23.22
N LEU A 122 -8.33 3.85 -23.67
CA LEU A 122 -7.37 2.80 -24.06
C LEU A 122 -6.96 2.84 -25.53
N GLU A 123 -7.63 3.61 -26.40
CA GLU A 123 -7.31 3.69 -27.84
C GLU A 123 -5.81 3.92 -28.12
N PRO A 124 -5.11 4.85 -27.43
CA PRO A 124 -3.69 5.10 -27.70
C PRO A 124 -2.77 3.91 -27.39
N PHE A 125 -3.26 2.91 -26.65
CA PHE A 125 -2.49 1.75 -26.19
C PHE A 125 -2.80 0.47 -26.98
N LYS A 126 -3.74 0.51 -27.93
CA LYS A 126 -4.02 -0.63 -28.80
C LYS A 126 -2.81 -0.92 -29.67
N ARG A 127 -2.41 -2.20 -29.72
CA ARG A 127 -1.38 -2.64 -30.67
C ARG A 127 -1.94 -2.57 -32.08
N GLU A 128 -1.18 -1.99 -33.01
CA GLU A 128 -1.46 -2.20 -34.42
C GLU A 128 -1.41 -3.70 -34.73
N PRO A 129 -2.34 -4.23 -35.55
CA PRO A 129 -2.28 -5.61 -35.96
C PRO A 129 -0.95 -5.85 -36.67
N THR A 130 -0.06 -6.63 -36.07
CA THR A 130 1.15 -7.10 -36.73
C THR A 130 0.71 -8.01 -37.87
N ASN A 131 0.65 -7.46 -39.08
CA ASN A 131 0.53 -8.23 -40.30
C ASN A 131 1.77 -9.12 -40.42
N HIS A 132 1.67 -10.37 -39.96
CA HIS A 132 2.65 -11.39 -40.25
C HIS A 132 2.54 -11.71 -41.74
N ARG A 133 3.50 -11.20 -42.50
CA ARG A 133 3.70 -11.51 -43.92
C ARG A 133 4.50 -12.79 -44.07
#